data_AF-A0ABD5DG00-F1
#
_entry.id   AF-A0ABD5DG00-F1
#
_cell.length_a   1.000
_cell.length_b   1.000
_cell.length_c   1.000
_cell.angle_alpha   90.00
_cell.angle_beta   90.00
_cell.angle_gamma   90.00
#
_symmetry.space_group_name_H-M   'P 1'
#
loop_
_entity.id
_entity.type
_entity.pdbx_description
1 polymer ?
#
loop_
_entity_poly.entity_id
_entity_poly.type
_entity_poly.pdbx_seq_one_letter_code
_entity_poly.pdbx_strand_id
1 'polypeptide(L)' 'YFQGRPSATAETADNPMASGGSNLAASNPALDKAVSERVQALRAANPDADPRVPVELVTTSASGLDNNLTPAAALWQVPR' A
#
# COMPACT_ATOMS: atom_id res chain seq x y z
N TYR A 1 13.16 4.95 -5.50
CA TYR A 1 11.98 5.85 -5.56
C TYR A 1 11.13 5.65 -4.32
N PHE A 2 10.24 6.60 -4.01
CA PHE A 2 9.21 6.38 -2.98
C PHE A 2 8.14 5.43 -3.53
N GLN A 3 7.67 4.52 -2.69
CA GLN A 3 6.53 3.67 -2.99
C GLN A 3 5.26 4.40 -2.57
N GLY A 4 4.29 4.47 -3.48
CA GLY A 4 2.95 5.02 -3.22
C GLY A 4 2.07 4.02 -2.46
N ARG A 5 0.79 4.37 -2.33
CA ARG A 5 -0.21 3.44 -1.79
C ARG A 5 -0.42 2.28 -2.77
N PRO A 6 -0.73 1.06 -2.29
CA PRO A 6 -1.06 -0.05 -3.17
C PRO A 6 -2.26 0.27 -4.07
N SER A 7 -2.15 -0.10 -5.35
CA SER A 7 -3.27 -0.08 -6.29
C SER A 7 -3.97 -1.44 -6.36
N ALA A 8 -5.27 -1.42 -6.59
CA ALA A 8 -6.13 -2.60 -6.78
C ALA A 8 -6.89 -2.55 -8.11
N THR A 9 -6.39 -1.78 -9.09
CA THR A 9 -6.96 -1.72 -10.43
C THR A 9 -6.87 -3.07 -11.15
N ALA A 10 -7.76 -3.27 -12.11
CA ALA A 10 -7.78 -4.49 -12.94
C ALA A 10 -6.56 -4.57 -13.85
N GLU A 11 -6.17 -5.82 -14.17
CA GLU A 11 -5.05 -6.22 -15.04
C GLU A 11 -3.66 -5.88 -14.50
N THR A 12 -3.40 -4.61 -14.22
CA THR A 12 -2.15 -4.10 -13.68
C THR A 12 -2.41 -3.05 -12.61
N ALA A 13 -1.45 -2.88 -11.70
CA ALA A 13 -1.47 -1.79 -10.74
C ALA A 13 -1.40 -0.43 -11.46
N ASP A 14 -2.11 0.56 -10.90
CA ASP A 14 -2.17 1.95 -11.39
C ASP A 14 -2.69 2.07 -12.83
N ASN A 15 -3.59 1.17 -13.25
CA ASN A 15 -4.19 1.19 -14.58
C ASN A 15 -5.25 2.31 -14.70
N PRO A 16 -4.99 3.39 -15.45
CA PRO A 16 -5.91 4.51 -15.57
C PRO A 16 -7.19 4.15 -16.32
N MET A 17 -7.16 3.09 -17.15
CA MET A 17 -8.33 2.61 -17.88
C MET A 17 -9.29 1.79 -17.01
N ALA A 18 -8.82 1.29 -15.86
CA ALA A 18 -9.64 0.54 -14.92
C ALA A 18 -10.25 1.43 -13.84
N SER A 19 -9.44 2.31 -13.22
CA SER A 19 -9.84 3.25 -12.17
C SER A 19 -10.83 2.66 -11.14
N GLY A 20 -10.31 1.99 -10.11
CA GLY A 20 -11.12 1.41 -9.04
C GLY A 20 -10.27 0.87 -7.90
N GLY A 21 -10.91 0.64 -6.75
CA GLY A 21 -10.27 0.19 -5.53
C GLY A 21 -10.68 -1.23 -5.11
N SER A 22 -10.05 -1.71 -4.03
CA SER A 22 -10.46 -2.95 -3.38
C SER A 22 -11.81 -2.78 -2.69
N ASN A 23 -12.76 -3.69 -2.96
CA ASN A 23 -14.06 -3.76 -2.30
C ASN A 23 -14.10 -4.87 -1.23
N LEU A 24 -12.95 -5.29 -0.71
CA LEU A 24 -12.87 -6.29 0.36
C LEU A 24 -13.38 -5.68 1.67
N ALA A 25 -14.37 -6.33 2.28
CA ALA A 25 -14.86 -5.96 3.60
C ALA A 25 -13.82 -6.25 4.68
N ALA A 26 -13.89 -5.56 5.82
CA ALA A 26 -13.01 -5.79 6.96
C ALA A 26 -13.12 -7.21 7.55
N SER A 27 -14.27 -7.87 7.38
CA SER A 27 -14.49 -9.26 7.78
C SER A 27 -13.98 -10.30 6.77
N ASN A 28 -13.44 -9.85 5.62
CA ASN A 28 -12.96 -10.76 4.59
C ASN A 28 -11.52 -11.20 4.89
N PRO A 29 -11.25 -12.50 5.11
CA PRO A 29 -9.92 -12.99 5.46
C PRO A 29 -8.87 -12.78 4.34
N ALA A 30 -9.30 -12.59 3.09
CA ALA A 30 -8.38 -12.24 2.02
C ALA A 30 -7.72 -10.86 2.22
N LEU A 31 -8.41 -9.93 2.89
CA LEU A 31 -7.86 -8.62 3.23
C LEU A 31 -6.73 -8.76 4.26
N ASP A 32 -6.94 -9.54 5.31
CA ASP A 32 -5.93 -9.79 6.35
C ASP A 32 -4.66 -10.42 5.77
N LYS A 33 -4.84 -11.39 4.87
CA LYS A 33 -3.73 -12.02 4.15
C LYS A 33 -2.96 -10.98 3.33
N ALA A 34 -3.65 -10.19 2.50
CA ALA A 34 -3.01 -9.21 1.65
C ALA A 34 -2.29 -8.10 2.43
N VAL A 35 -2.85 -7.65 3.56
CA VAL A 35 -2.21 -6.68 4.46
C VAL A 35 -0.95 -7.29 5.08
N SER A 36 -1.03 -8.54 5.56
CA SER A 36 0.12 -9.23 6.17
C SER A 36 1.29 -9.40 5.20
N GLU A 37 0.99 -9.80 3.96
CA GLU A 37 1.99 -9.93 2.89
C GLU A 37 2.67 -8.59 2.58
N ARG A 38 1.88 -7.50 2.47
CA ARG A 38 2.42 -6.15 2.24
C ARG A 38 3.30 -5.66 3.39
N VAL A 39 2.88 -5.90 4.63
CA VAL A 39 3.68 -5.54 5.82
C VAL A 39 5.03 -6.26 5.80
N GLN A 40 5.06 -7.55 5.48
CA GLN A 40 6.29 -8.33 5.39
C GLN A 40 7.20 -7.81 4.28
N ALA A 41 6.65 -7.57 3.09
CA ALA A 41 7.39 -7.03 1.95
C ALA A 41 7.99 -5.64 2.25
N LEU A 42 7.21 -4.74 2.89
CA LEU A 42 7.67 -3.39 3.23
C LEU A 42 8.79 -3.41 4.27
N ARG A 43 8.71 -4.27 5.28
CA ARG A 43 9.79 -4.45 6.28
C ARG A 43 11.05 -4.99 5.64
N ALA A 44 10.93 -5.98 4.76
CA ALA A 44 12.08 -6.54 4.04
C ALA A 44 12.74 -5.52 3.11
N ALA A 45 11.96 -4.64 2.48
CA ALA A 45 12.45 -3.61 1.57
C ALA A 45 12.97 -2.34 2.25
N ASN A 46 12.70 -2.16 3.56
CA ASN A 46 13.12 -0.98 4.32
C ASN A 46 13.70 -1.44 5.69
N PRO A 47 14.85 -2.15 5.70
CA PRO A 47 15.38 -2.81 6.89
C PRO A 47 15.75 -1.85 8.02
N ASP A 48 16.14 -0.61 7.69
CA ASP A 48 16.56 0.41 8.66
C ASP A 48 15.42 1.39 9.05
N ALA A 49 14.19 1.16 8.57
CA ALA A 49 13.01 1.95 8.93
C ALA A 49 12.37 1.49 10.25
N ASP A 50 11.47 2.31 10.82
CA ASP A 50 10.69 1.92 12.01
C ASP A 50 9.87 0.64 11.71
N PRO A 51 9.88 -0.38 12.58
CA PRO A 51 9.15 -1.63 12.34
C PRO A 51 7.62 -1.46 12.25
N ARG A 52 7.08 -0.33 12.68
CA ARG A 52 5.67 0.05 12.55
C ARG A 52 5.45 0.69 11.17
N VAL A 53 4.87 -0.09 10.27
CA VAL A 53 4.59 0.34 8.90
C VAL A 53 3.37 1.30 8.88
N PRO A 54 3.46 2.46 8.21
CA PRO A 54 2.33 3.38 8.04
C PRO A 54 1.15 2.73 7.32
N VAL A 55 -0.08 2.99 7.79
CA VAL A 55 -1.30 2.39 7.25
C VAL A 55 -1.53 2.69 5.76
N GLU A 56 -1.12 3.87 5.30
CA GLU A 56 -1.27 4.29 3.90
C GLU A 56 -0.49 3.39 2.93
N LEU A 57 0.67 2.88 3.35
CA LEU A 57 1.53 2.02 2.52
C LEU A 57 1.02 0.57 2.43
N VAL A 58 0.12 0.17 3.33
CA VAL A 58 -0.44 -1.20 3.36
C VAL A 58 -1.88 -1.28 2.86
N THR A 59 -2.61 -0.17 2.87
CA THR A 59 -4.02 -0.09 2.47
C THR A 59 -4.18 0.50 1.08
N THR A 60 -4.98 -0.17 0.24
CA THR A 60 -5.26 0.30 -1.12
C THR A 60 -6.05 1.60 -1.12
N SER A 61 -5.85 2.44 -2.12
CA SER A 61 -6.69 3.61 -2.35
C SER A 61 -8.05 3.24 -2.95
N ALA A 62 -9.04 4.13 -2.78
CA ALA A 62 -10.38 3.92 -3.32
C ALA A 62 -10.43 4.11 -4.84
N SER A 63 -9.63 5.02 -5.39
CA SER A 63 -9.54 5.24 -6.85
C SER A 63 -8.64 4.21 -7.54
N GLY A 64 -7.72 3.58 -6.80
CA GLY A 64 -6.65 2.78 -7.37
C GLY A 64 -5.58 3.59 -8.11
N LEU A 65 -5.62 4.93 -8.04
CA LEU A 65 -4.76 5.87 -8.77
C LEU A 65 -4.32 7.04 -7.86
N ASP A 66 -4.08 6.75 -6.59
CA ASP A 66 -3.76 7.76 -5.59
C ASP A 66 -2.28 8.14 -5.65
N ASN A 67 -2.01 9.38 -6.09
CA ASN A 67 -0.66 9.93 -6.18
C ASN A 67 -0.18 10.58 -4.87
N ASN A 68 -0.92 10.42 -3.78
CA ASN A 68 -0.66 11.11 -2.53
C ASN A 68 -0.25 10.15 -1.42
N LEU A 69 0.61 10.68 -0.54
CA LEU A 69 0.95 10.12 0.76
C LEU A 69 1.07 11.28 1.74
N THR A 70 0.79 11.02 3.02
CA THR A 70 1.18 11.97 4.05
C THR A 70 2.71 12.12 4.10
N PRO A 71 3.23 13.29 4.50
CA PRO A 71 4.66 13.48 4.69
C PRO A 71 5.27 12.47 5.67
N ALA A 72 4.52 12.05 6.70
CA ALA A 72 4.97 11.05 7.65
C ALA A 72 5.20 9.67 7.01
N ALA A 73 4.27 9.22 6.15
CA ALA A 73 4.43 7.95 5.43
C ALA A 73 5.57 8.00 4.40
N ALA A 74 5.78 9.16 3.76
CA ALA A 74 6.94 9.36 2.88
C ALA A 74 8.26 9.33 3.67
N LEU A 75 8.33 10.05 4.79
CA LEU A 75 9.52 10.12 5.64
C LEU A 75 9.91 8.76 6.23
N TRP A 76 8.93 7.90 6.52
CA TRP A 76 9.17 6.53 7.00
C TRP A 76 10.05 5.71 6.02
N GLN A 77 9.97 5.96 4.71
CA GLN A 77 10.74 5.25 3.68
C GLN A 77 12.12 5.88 3.37
N VAL A 78 12.50 6.97 4.05
CA VAL A 78 13.78 7.65 3.82
C VAL A 78 15.01 6.78 4.10
N PRO A 79 15.06 5.98 5.19
CA PRO A 79 16.25 5.21 5.53
C PRO A 79 16.37 3.87 4.78
N ARG A 80 15.55 3.62 3.74
CA ARG A 80 15.48 2.33 3.04
C ARG A 80 16.82 1.81 2.52
#